data_AF-A0A6P2D1K9-F1
#
_entry.id   AF-A0A6P2D1K9-F1
#
_cell.length_a   1.000
_cell.length_b   1.000
_cell.length_c   1.000
_cell.angle_alpha   90.00
_cell.angle_beta   90.00
_cell.angle_gamma   90.00
#
_symmetry.space_group_name_H-M   'P 1'
#
loop_
_entity.id
_entity.type
_entity.pdbx_description
1 polymer ?
#
loop_
_entity_poly.entity_id
_entity_poly.type
_entity_poly.pdbx_seq_one_letter_code
_entity_poly.pdbx_strand_id
1 'polypeptide(L)' 'MRRIVIRSGDIEFEVESFDAAAATVTKLVSGLKGAFVGTVNSDKLSNGKVRGAVTMRVPAEHLDGLMLDLRRELGKGAN' A
#
# COMPACT_ATOMS: atom_id res chain seq x y z
N MET A 1 21.01 -2.06 -23.57
CA MET A 1 20.08 -2.92 -22.80
C MET A 1 19.80 -2.20 -21.46
N ARG A 2 18.59 -1.64 -21.28
CA ARG A 2 18.21 -0.92 -20.05
C ARG A 2 17.89 -1.97 -18.97
N ARG A 3 18.58 -1.94 -17.83
CA ARG A 3 18.29 -2.84 -16.70
C ARG A 3 16.93 -2.47 -16.13
N ILE A 4 15.91 -3.27 -16.42
CA ILE A 4 14.58 -3.12 -15.81
C ILE A 4 14.64 -3.81 -14.45
N VAL A 5 14.74 -3.02 -13.39
CA VAL A 5 14.69 -3.54 -12.01
C VAL A 5 13.24 -3.58 -11.57
N ILE A 6 12.70 -4.78 -11.40
CA ILE A 6 11.39 -4.98 -10.77
C ILE A 6 11.65 -5.19 -9.29
N ARG A 7 11.19 -4.26 -8.45
CA ARG A 7 11.21 -4.39 -6.99
C ARG A 7 9.83 -4.83 -6.53
N SER A 8 9.78 -5.97 -5.86
CA SER A 8 8.57 -6.52 -5.25
C SER A 8 8.79 -6.60 -3.75
N GLY A 9 7.75 -6.36 -2.98
CA GLY A 9 7.78 -6.50 -1.52
C GLY A 9 6.37 -6.64 -1.01
N ASP A 10 6.20 -7.53 -0.05
CA ASP A 10 4.95 -7.72 0.68
C ASP A 10 5.09 -7.02 2.02
N ILE A 11 4.09 -6.22 2.39
CA ILE A 11 4.07 -5.49 3.65
C ILE A 11 2.72 -5.71 4.31
N GLU A 12 2.74 -6.15 5.57
CA GLU A 12 1.57 -6.32 6.39
C GLU A 12 1.53 -5.23 7.46
N PHE A 13 0.37 -4.57 7.58
CA PHE A 13 0.12 -3.57 8.61
C PHE A 13 -1.13 -3.94 9.38
N GLU A 14 -1.08 -3.81 10.71
CA GLU A 14 -2.28 -3.78 11.54
C GLU A 14 -2.82 -2.35 11.56
N VAL A 15 -4.05 -2.18 11.08
CA VAL A 15 -4.71 -0.89 10.96
C VAL A 15 -6.08 -0.95 11.62
N GLU A 16 -6.49 0.17 12.22
CA GLU A 16 -7.79 0.27 12.90
C GLU A 16 -8.97 0.19 11.89
N SER A 17 -8.80 0.79 10.71
CA SER A 17 -9.80 0.76 9.63
C SER A 17 -9.15 0.53 8.28
N PHE A 18 -9.62 -0.50 7.57
CA PHE A 18 -9.16 -0.81 6.21
C PHE A 18 -9.52 0.29 5.22
N ASP A 19 -10.71 0.88 5.31
CA ASP A 19 -11.15 1.91 4.37
C ASP A 19 -10.29 3.18 4.47
N ALA A 20 -9.91 3.56 5.70
CA ALA A 20 -9.00 4.68 5.93
C ALA A 20 -7.60 4.39 5.37
N ALA A 21 -7.09 3.17 5.59
CA ALA A 21 -5.81 2.72 5.05
C ALA A 21 -5.81 2.71 3.51
N ALA A 22 -6.83 2.11 2.89
CA ALA A 22 -6.98 2.03 1.43
C ALA A 22 -7.12 3.41 0.78
N ALA A 23 -7.85 4.33 1.40
CA ALA A 23 -7.96 5.71 0.94
C ALA A 23 -6.61 6.44 0.97
N THR A 24 -5.84 6.30 2.06
CA THR A 24 -4.50 6.89 2.18
C THR A 24 -3.52 6.31 1.17
N VAL A 25 -3.52 4.99 0.99
CA VAL A 25 -2.72 4.30 -0.03
C VAL A 25 -3.06 4.83 -1.42
N THR A 26 -4.35 4.90 -1.74
CA THR A 26 -4.83 5.40 -3.04
C THR A 26 -4.39 6.84 -3.28
N LYS A 27 -4.44 7.70 -2.25
CA LYS A 27 -3.99 9.08 -2.33
C LYS A 27 -2.47 9.19 -2.56
N LEU A 28 -1.67 8.40 -1.86
CA LEU A 28 -0.21 8.37 -2.03
C LEU A 28 0.17 7.92 -3.45
N VAL A 29 -0.45 6.84 -3.92
CA VAL A 29 -0.19 6.29 -5.26
C VAL A 29 -0.66 7.25 -6.37
N SER A 30 -1.81 7.92 -6.19
CA SER A 30 -2.31 8.91 -7.15
C SER A 30 -1.40 10.14 -7.29
N GLY A 31 -0.59 10.43 -6.27
CA GLY A 31 0.42 11.50 -6.32
C GLY A 31 1.68 11.15 -7.11
N LEU A 32 1.90 9.87 -7.43
CA LEU A 32 3.09 9.37 -8.11
C LEU A 32 2.82 9.19 -9.60
N LYS A 33 3.66 9.81 -10.45
CA LYS A 33 3.55 9.67 -11.91
C LYS A 33 3.89 8.23 -12.33
N GLY A 34 3.00 7.59 -13.08
CA GLY A 34 3.17 6.22 -13.57
C GLY A 34 2.91 5.13 -12.52
N ALA A 35 2.37 5.50 -11.35
CA ALA A 35 1.96 4.59 -10.31
C ALA A 35 0.45 4.32 -10.40
N PHE A 36 0.02 3.09 -10.11
CA PHE A 36 -1.39 2.75 -10.05
C PHE A 36 -1.69 1.68 -9.00
N VAL A 37 -2.88 1.78 -8.40
CA VAL A 37 -3.43 0.73 -7.55
C VAL A 37 -4.12 -0.29 -8.46
N GLY A 38 -3.71 -1.55 -8.37
CA GLY A 38 -4.21 -2.62 -9.22
C GLY A 38 -5.44 -3.30 -8.62
N THR A 39 -5.27 -3.94 -7.46
CA THR A 39 -6.33 -4.76 -6.85
C THR A 39 -6.45 -4.39 -5.39
N VAL A 40 -7.68 -4.09 -4.94
CA VAL A 40 -8.04 -3.85 -3.55
C VAL A 40 -9.02 -4.95 -3.17
N ASN A 41 -8.55 -5.93 -2.40
CA ASN A 41 -9.41 -6.96 -1.83
C ASN A 41 -9.66 -6.63 -0.36
N SER A 42 -10.90 -6.78 0.10
CA SER A 42 -11.26 -6.70 1.51
C SER A 42 -12.13 -7.89 1.88
N ASP A 43 -11.66 -8.66 2.85
CA ASP A 43 -12.37 -9.77 3.46
C ASP A 43 -12.75 -9.38 4.89
N LYS A 44 -14.06 -9.28 5.13
CA LYS A 44 -14.59 -9.09 6.48
C LYS A 44 -14.63 -10.46 7.16
N LEU A 45 -13.74 -10.67 8.11
CA LEU A 45 -13.65 -11.93 8.86
C LEU A 45 -14.79 -12.05 9.86
N SER A 46 -15.13 -13.28 10.22
CA SER A 46 -16.21 -13.63 11.17
C SER A 46 -15.98 -13.12 12.60
N ASN A 47 -14.76 -12.67 12.92
CA ASN A 47 -14.38 -12.06 14.19
C ASN A 47 -14.62 -10.53 14.21
N GLY A 48 -15.20 -9.96 13.16
CA GLY A 48 -15.42 -8.52 13.02
C GLY A 48 -14.20 -7.72 12.55
N LYS A 49 -13.01 -8.35 12.40
CA LYS A 49 -11.83 -7.71 11.83
C LYS A 49 -11.90 -7.71 10.30
N VAL A 50 -11.39 -6.65 9.68
CA VAL A 50 -11.26 -6.57 8.22
C VAL A 50 -9.81 -6.89 7.88
N ARG A 51 -9.62 -7.90 7.03
CA ARG A 51 -8.34 -8.13 6.35
C ARG A 51 -8.49 -7.59 4.95
N GLY A 52 -7.52 -6.84 4.48
CA GLY A 52 -7.51 -6.49 3.06
C GLY A 52 -6.12 -6.50 2.49
N ALA A 53 -6.08 -6.69 1.17
CA ALA A 53 -4.86 -6.79 0.38
C ALA A 53 -4.92 -5.76 -0.73
N VAL A 54 -3.89 -4.93 -0.82
CA VAL A 54 -3.78 -3.90 -1.85
C VAL A 54 -2.54 -4.17 -2.69
N THR A 55 -2.75 -4.49 -3.97
CA THR A 55 -1.67 -4.64 -4.95
C THR A 55 -1.45 -3.32 -5.65
N MET A 56 -0.22 -2.83 -5.64
CA MET A 56 0.17 -1.55 -6.26
C MET A 56 1.33 -1.77 -7.24
N ARG A 57 1.37 -0.95 -8.29
CA ARG A 57 2.48 -0.89 -9.23
C ARG A 57 3.02 0.52 -9.29
N VAL A 58 4.30 0.69 -9.03
CA VAL A 58 5.00 1.98 -9.07
C VAL A 58 6.33 1.87 -9.81
N PRO A 59 6.82 2.95 -10.44
CA PRO A 59 8.17 2.99 -10.99
C PRO A 59 9.22 2.77 -9.90
N ALA A 60 10.33 2.12 -10.25
CA ALA A 60 11.37 1.73 -9.28
C ALA A 60 11.99 2.94 -8.57
N GLU A 61 12.08 4.09 -9.23
CA GLU A 61 12.54 5.36 -8.64
C GLU A 61 11.63 5.90 -7.52
N HIS A 62 10.37 5.47 -7.46
CA HIS A 62 9.39 5.95 -6.47
C HIS A 62 9.07 4.92 -5.38
N LEU A 63 9.55 3.68 -5.51
CA LEU A 63 9.25 2.60 -4.57
C LEU A 63 9.78 2.87 -3.15
N ASP A 64 11.02 3.36 -3.04
CA ASP A 64 11.64 3.61 -1.73
C ASP A 64 10.93 4.74 -0.97
N GLY A 65 10.48 5.78 -1.70
CA GLY A 65 9.66 6.87 -1.12
C GLY A 65 8.27 6.40 -0.71
N LEU A 66 7.60 5.60 -1.56
CA LEU A 66 6.30 5.03 -1.25
C LEU A 66 6.36 4.13 -0.01
N MET A 67 7.40 3.30 0.13
CA MET A 67 7.58 2.46 1.33
C MET A 67 7.74 3.30 2.61
N LEU A 68 8.47 4.42 2.54
CA LEU A 68 8.64 5.32 3.67
C LEU A 68 7.30 5.97 4.07
N ASP A 69 6.53 6.44 3.09
CA ASP A 69 5.22 7.06 3.32
C ASP A 69 4.20 6.05 3.83
N LEU A 70 4.15 4.84 3.26
CA LEU A 70 3.30 3.74 3.74
C LEU A 70 3.63 3.40 5.19
N ARG A 71 4.91 3.27 5.54
CA ARG A 71 5.33 3.04 6.92
C ARG A 71 4.95 4.19 7.84
N ARG A 72 5.04 5.44 7.37
CA ARG A 72 4.71 6.63 8.16
C ARG A 72 3.22 6.78 8.40
N GLU A 73 2.39 6.47 7.42
CA GLU A 73 0.94 6.67 7.49
C GLU A 73 0.22 5.45 8.09
N LEU A 74 0.60 4.23 7.69
CA LEU A 74 -0.02 2.99 8.20
C LEU A 74 0.63 2.49 9.49
N GLY A 75 1.91 2.77 9.71
CA GLY A 75 2.62 2.38 10.94
C GLY A 75 2.26 3.22 12.18
N LYS A 76 1.46 4.28 12.04
CA LYS A 76 0.97 5.09 13.16
C LYS A 76 -0.09 4.40 14.02
N GLY A 77 -0.69 3.30 13.56
CA GLY A 77 -1.66 2.52 14.33
C GLY A 77 -1.07 1.71 15.49
N ALA A 78 0.25 1.75 15.70
CA ALA A 78 0.97 0.97 16.71
C ALA A 78 1.37 1.74 17.97
N ASN A 79 0.84 2.95 18.20
CA ASN A 79 1.06 3.72 19.44
C ASN A 79 -0.24 4.01 20.16
#